data_AF-A0A945XV63-F1
#
_entry.id   AF-A0A945XV63-F1
#
_cell.length_a   1.000
_cell.length_b   1.000
_cell.length_c   1.000
_cell.angle_alpha   90.00
_cell.angle_beta   90.00
_cell.angle_gamma   90.00
#
_symmetry.space_group_name_H-M   'P 1'
#
loop_
_entity.id
_entity.type
_entity.pdbx_description
1 polymer ?
#
loop_
_entity_poly.entity_id
_entity_poly.type
_entity_poly.pdbx_seq_one_letter_code
_entity_poly.pdbx_strand_id
1 'polypeptide(L)' 'MSDNLDSVSPPETVPDRSIRQWLRDNRIDEIEAVIPDMTGIARGKLIPAHKYSEEIGMRLPEAIFLQTVTGE' A
#
# COMPACT_ATOMS: atom_id res chain seq x y z
N MET A 1 -19.23 29.32 -38.04
CA MET A 1 -19.17 27.93 -37.53
C MET A 1 -18.27 27.98 -36.33
N SER A 2 -18.88 27.77 -35.17
CA SER A 2 -18.26 27.95 -33.86
C SER A 2 -17.74 26.59 -33.43
N ASP A 3 -16.46 26.32 -33.67
CA ASP A 3 -15.83 25.11 -33.16
C ASP A 3 -15.54 25.32 -31.68
N ASN A 4 -16.44 24.80 -30.85
CA ASN A 4 -16.23 24.54 -29.43
C ASN A 4 -15.02 23.63 -29.30
N LEU A 5 -13.86 24.21 -28.98
CA LEU A 5 -12.74 23.43 -28.48
C LEU A 5 -13.03 23.14 -27.02
N ASP A 6 -13.40 21.88 -26.75
CA ASP A 6 -13.72 21.35 -25.43
C ASP A 6 -12.80 21.92 -24.37
N SER A 7 -13.43 22.53 -23.36
CA SER A 7 -12.79 22.85 -22.09
C SER A 7 -12.45 21.53 -21.39
N VAL A 8 -11.33 20.94 -21.78
CA VAL A 8 -10.68 19.87 -21.02
C VAL A 8 -10.39 20.47 -19.66
N SER A 9 -11.28 20.17 -18.72
CA SER A 9 -11.09 20.48 -17.31
C SER A 9 -9.73 19.89 -16.92
N PRO A 10 -8.87 20.63 -16.21
CA PRO A 10 -7.60 20.06 -15.74
C PRO A 10 -7.91 18.72 -15.07
N PRO A 11 -7.07 17.67 -15.25
CA PRO A 11 -7.27 16.41 -14.54
C PRO A 11 -7.44 16.78 -13.08
N GLU A 12 -8.60 16.46 -12.52
CA GLU A 12 -8.99 16.78 -11.16
C GLU A 12 -7.80 16.39 -10.28
N THR A 13 -7.04 17.39 -9.83
CA THR A 13 -5.80 17.16 -9.08
C THR A 13 -6.27 16.53 -7.78
N VAL A 14 -6.27 15.21 -7.73
CA VAL A 14 -6.52 14.44 -6.51
C VAL A 14 -5.56 15.06 -5.52
N PRO A 15 -6.06 15.78 -4.49
CA PRO A 15 -5.18 16.44 -3.56
C PRO A 15 -4.22 15.38 -3.05
N ASP A 16 -2.92 15.71 -2.98
CA ASP A 16 -1.87 14.85 -2.43
C ASP A 16 -2.16 14.64 -0.95
N ARG A 17 -3.18 13.83 -0.70
CA ARG A 17 -3.71 13.49 0.59
C ARG A 17 -2.65 12.58 1.17
N SER A 18 -1.98 13.06 2.21
CA SER A 18 -1.08 12.20 2.95
C SER A 18 -1.80 10.90 3.33
N ILE A 19 -1.16 9.76 3.11
CA ILE A 19 -1.72 8.45 3.44
C ILE A 19 -2.19 8.39 4.92
N ARG A 20 -1.56 9.18 5.80
CA ARG A 20 -1.94 9.35 7.21
C ARG A 20 -3.36 9.89 7.38
N GLN A 21 -3.68 10.94 6.64
CA GLN A 21 -5.02 11.53 6.62
C GLN A 21 -6.02 10.50 6.08
N TRP A 22 -5.63 9.75 5.05
CA TRP A 22 -6.46 8.68 4.48
C TRP A 22 -6.82 7.60 5.48
N LEU A 23 -5.82 7.08 6.19
CA LEU A 23 -6.02 6.05 7.20
C LEU A 23 -6.93 6.56 8.33
N ARG A 24 -6.73 7.81 8.77
CA ARG A 24 -7.52 8.40 9.86
C ARG A 24 -8.98 8.62 9.49
N ASP A 25 -9.27 9.22 8.34
CA ASP A 25 -10.66 9.54 7.98
C ASP A 25 -11.49 8.27 7.72
N ASN A 26 -10.84 7.20 7.27
CA ASN A 26 -11.46 5.90 7.04
C ASN A 26 -11.44 5.00 8.29
N ARG A 27 -10.93 5.47 9.44
CA ARG A 27 -10.81 4.72 10.69
C ARG A 27 -10.11 3.37 10.51
N ILE A 28 -8.99 3.39 9.79
CA ILE A 28 -8.14 2.21 9.58
C ILE A 28 -7.16 2.12 10.74
N ASP A 29 -7.27 1.08 11.54
CA ASP A 29 -6.42 0.85 12.71
C ASP A 29 -5.22 -0.06 12.39
N GLU A 30 -5.37 -0.95 11.40
CA GLU A 30 -4.39 -1.97 11.04
C GLU A 30 -4.20 -2.06 9.52
N ILE A 31 -2.98 -2.40 9.13
CA ILE A 31 -2.53 -2.55 7.74
C ILE A 31 -1.82 -3.90 7.64
N GLU A 32 -2.26 -4.72 6.71
CA GLU A 32 -1.60 -5.97 6.37
C GLU A 32 -0.79 -5.80 5.09
N ALA A 33 0.52 -6.04 5.16
CA ALA A 33 1.38 -6.13 4.00
C ALA A 33 1.68 -7.60 3.71
N VAL A 34 1.31 -8.10 2.53
CA VAL A 34 1.47 -9.50 2.10
C VAL A 34 2.36 -9.60 0.87
N ILE A 35 3.24 -10.61 0.87
CA ILE A 35 4.10 -10.99 -0.25
C ILE A 35 4.02 -12.51 -0.40
N PRO A 36 3.81 -13.05 -1.62
CA PRO A 36 3.91 -14.49 -1.84
C PRO A 36 5.36 -14.95 -1.70
N ASP A 37 5.57 -16.07 -1.01
CA ASP A 37 6.87 -16.75 -0.97
C ASP A 37 7.14 -17.53 -2.28
N MET A 38 8.31 -18.18 -2.37
CA MET A 38 8.70 -18.97 -3.55
C MET A 38 7.75 -20.14 -3.89
N THR A 39 6.87 -20.51 -2.96
CA THR A 39 5.89 -21.60 -3.10
C THR A 39 4.50 -21.09 -3.46
N GLY A 40 4.32 -19.77 -3.50
CA GLY A 40 3.03 -19.11 -3.73
C GLY A 40 2.21 -18.90 -2.46
N ILE A 41 2.75 -19.21 -1.27
CA ILE A 41 2.05 -18.97 -0.01
C ILE A 41 2.17 -17.50 0.36
N ALA A 42 1.03 -16.82 0.58
CA ALA A 42 1.01 -15.45 1.06
C ALA A 42 1.57 -15.37 2.49
N ARG A 43 2.62 -14.57 2.67
CA ARG A 43 3.22 -14.27 3.97
C ARG A 43 3.21 -12.78 4.16
N GLY A 44 2.87 -12.33 5.36
CA GLY A 44 2.69 -10.91 5.60
C GLY A 44 3.00 -10.46 7.00
N LYS A 45 2.86 -9.15 7.20
CA LYS A 45 3.02 -8.50 8.49
C LYS A 45 1.82 -7.58 8.73
N LEU A 46 1.18 -7.77 9.88
CA LEU A 46 0.14 -6.89 10.39
C LEU A 46 0.76 -5.74 11.16
N ILE A 47 0.35 -4.52 10.85
CA ILE A 47 1.03 -3.30 11.27
C ILE A 47 -0.02 -2.28 11.69
N PRO A 48 0.10 -1.69 12.90
CA PRO A 48 -0.80 -0.61 13.30
C PRO A 48 -0.63 0.61 12.40
N ALA A 49 -1.75 1.22 11.97
CA ALA A 49 -1.77 2.34 11.04
C ALA A 49 -0.94 3.55 11.53
N HIS A 50 -0.87 3.77 12.84
CA HIS A 50 -0.04 4.83 13.42
C HIS A 50 1.46 4.60 13.15
N LYS A 51 1.94 3.34 13.27
CA LYS A 51 3.35 2.98 13.01
C LYS A 51 3.71 3.01 11.53
N TYR A 52 2.78 2.61 10.67
CA TYR A 52 2.97 2.67 9.21
C TYR A 52 3.31 4.08 8.74
N SER A 53 2.71 5.07 9.39
CA SER A 53 2.88 6.46 9.03
C SER A 53 4.25 7.03 9.41
N GLU A 54 4.89 6.49 10.45
CA GLU A 54 6.09 7.04 11.11
C GLU A 54 7.41 6.44 10.58
N GLU A 55 7.41 5.19 10.14
CA GLU A 55 8.61 4.55 9.58
C GLU A 55 8.81 4.92 8.11
N ILE A 56 10.05 5.29 7.72
CA ILE A 56 10.48 5.56 6.32
C ILE A 56 10.51 4.26 5.47
N GLY A 57 9.84 3.19 5.91
CA GLY A 57 9.73 1.92 5.22
C GLY A 57 9.44 0.79 6.19
N MET A 58 8.44 -0.02 5.87
CA MET A 58 8.16 -1.25 6.61
C MET A 58 9.25 -2.28 6.34
N ARG A 59 9.91 -2.76 7.39
CA ARG A 59 10.84 -3.89 7.30
C ARG A 59 10.08 -5.20 7.48
N LEU A 60 10.19 -6.08 6.48
CA LEU A 60 9.74 -7.46 6.58
C LEU A 60 10.85 -8.32 7.20
N PRO A 61 10.50 -9.26 8.10
CA PRO A 61 11.48 -10.21 8.62
C PRO A 61 12.10 -11.03 7.48
N GLU A 62 13.42 -11.19 7.50
CA GLU A 62 14.17 -11.99 6.51
C GLU A 62 13.67 -13.44 6.44
N ALA A 63 13.15 -13.96 7.54
CA ALA A 63 12.53 -15.28 7.63
C ALA A 63 11.41 -15.52 6.59
N ILE A 64 10.72 -14.46 6.13
CA ILE A 64 9.70 -14.57 5.06
C ILE A 64 10.34 -15.03 3.74
N PHE A 65 11.58 -14.63 3.47
CA PHE A 65 12.30 -14.96 2.24
C PHE A 65 13.13 -16.26 2.33
N LEU A 66 13.39 -16.75 3.55
CA LEU A 66 14.24 -17.92 3.80
C LEU A 66 13.45 -19.23 3.93
N GLN A 67 12.11 -19.20 3.90
CA GLN A 67 11.30 -20.42 3.92
C GLN A 67 11.34 -21.10 2.54
N THR A 68 12.33 -21.96 2.36
CA THR A 68 12.40 -22.90 1.24
C THR A 68 11.66 -24.19 1.59
N VAL A 69 11.03 -24.81 0.59
CA VAL A 69 10.48 -26.16 0.73
C VAL A 69 11.65 -27.11 0.51
N THR A 70 12.09 -27.77 1.58
CA THR A 70 12.89 -28.99 1.43
C THR A 70 11.95 -30.06 0.90
N GLY A 71 12.02 -30.35 -0.40
CA GLY A 71 11.33 -31.48 -0.99
C GLY A 71 12.05 -32.77 -0.62
N GLU A 72 11.49 -33.50 0.35
CA GLU A 72 11.67 -34.95 0.49
C GLU A 72 10.50 -35.65 -0.22
#